data_AF-A0A9D5A4I7-F1
#
_entry.id   AF-A0A9D5A4I7-F1
#
_cell.length_a   1.000
_cell.length_b   1.000
_cell.length_c   1.000
_cell.angle_alpha   90.00
_cell.angle_beta   90.00
_cell.angle_gamma   90.00
#
_symmetry.space_group_name_H-M   'P 1'
#
loop_
_entity.id
_entity.type
_entity.pdbx_description
1 polymer ?
#
loop_
_entity_poly.entity_id
_entity_poly.type
_entity_poly.pdbx_seq_one_letter_code
_entity_poly.pdbx_strand_id
1 'polypeptide(L)'
;FFFLFGFQDMLFENFDGRLEFKGNNFGAVWPGNGKPGLWLNSISRMGAVYNLILREEEIFLEEKKRVGVGEGEGRVNVVDCERDEDIELVLPPVFDKCSKVLDAGDQIVARDLYWEALSCEEGMEKIEELLVKSIEKNPFVGEPHVVLSQVYLTKGRFEEGERESERGLTLLLEWGCHWDKRVSWEGWISWTRVLLMKAKEKSWPNNSWGILNLGLVK
;
A
#
# COMPACT_ATOMS: atom_id res chain seq x y z
N PHE A 1 -13.68 5.68 2.91
CA PHE A 1 -12.36 6.21 2.50
C PHE A 1 -11.64 6.72 3.74
N PHE A 2 -10.67 5.98 4.27
CA PHE A 2 -9.84 6.45 5.38
C PHE A 2 -8.71 7.32 4.81
N PHE A 3 -8.85 8.64 4.93
CA PHE A 3 -7.78 9.58 4.62
C PHE A 3 -6.88 9.70 5.86
N LEU A 4 -5.87 8.84 5.98
CA LEU A 4 -4.88 8.92 7.06
C LEU A 4 -3.55 9.48 6.53
N PHE A 5 -3.14 10.64 7.03
CA PHE A 5 -1.86 11.33 6.80
C PHE A 5 -1.26 11.75 8.16
N GLY A 6 -0.06 12.32 8.15
CA GLY A 6 0.69 12.64 9.38
C GLY A 6 -0.03 13.56 10.36
N PHE A 7 -1.05 14.29 9.92
CA PHE A 7 -1.94 15.04 10.81
C PHE A 7 -2.68 14.15 11.81
N GLN A 8 -3.26 13.02 11.38
CA GLN A 8 -3.91 12.09 12.30
C GLN A 8 -2.92 11.47 13.27
N ASP A 9 -1.67 11.26 12.81
CA ASP A 9 -0.63 10.81 13.72
C ASP A 9 -0.38 11.83 14.83
N MET A 10 -0.44 13.14 14.52
CA MET A 10 -0.34 14.20 15.53
C MET A 10 -1.58 14.30 16.42
N LEU A 11 -2.79 14.17 15.85
CA LEU A 11 -4.06 14.28 16.55
C LEU A 11 -4.20 13.20 17.64
N PHE A 12 -3.77 11.99 17.31
CA PHE A 12 -3.88 10.81 18.18
C PHE A 12 -2.56 10.36 18.82
N GLU A 13 -1.51 11.18 18.73
CA GLU A 13 -0.17 10.89 19.27
C GLU A 13 0.39 9.53 18.83
N ASN A 14 0.17 9.17 17.56
CA ASN A 14 0.57 7.90 16.93
C ASN A 14 2.07 7.85 16.58
N PHE A 15 2.94 8.21 17.54
CA PHE A 15 4.38 8.23 17.32
C PHE A 15 5.01 6.83 17.32
N ASP A 16 4.29 5.83 17.85
CA ASP A 16 4.69 4.43 17.86
C ASP A 16 4.26 3.67 16.60
N GLY A 17 3.48 4.31 15.73
CA GLY A 17 3.00 3.78 14.45
C GLY A 17 1.95 2.67 14.53
N ARG A 18 1.34 2.47 15.71
CA ARG A 18 0.35 1.41 15.96
C ARG A 18 -1.09 1.83 15.69
N LEU A 19 -1.35 3.13 15.63
CA LEU A 19 -2.66 3.76 15.40
C LEU A 19 -3.72 3.31 16.43
N GLU A 20 -3.40 3.42 17.71
CA GLU A 20 -4.29 2.98 18.80
C GLU A 20 -5.30 4.06 19.25
N PHE A 21 -5.33 5.23 18.60
CA PHE A 21 -6.24 6.36 18.89
C PHE A 21 -6.23 6.82 20.37
N LYS A 22 -5.06 6.71 21.05
CA LYS A 22 -4.93 7.01 22.48
C LYS A 22 -4.74 8.51 22.79
N GLY A 23 -4.08 9.25 21.90
CA GLY A 23 -3.85 10.68 22.09
C GLY A 23 -5.10 11.53 21.85
N ASN A 24 -5.06 12.77 22.33
CA ASN A 24 -6.17 13.72 22.21
C ASN A 24 -5.66 15.15 21.96
N ASN A 25 -4.75 15.30 21.01
CA ASN A 25 -4.17 16.59 20.66
C ASN A 25 -5.09 17.36 19.70
N PHE A 26 -6.22 17.85 20.21
CA PHE A 26 -7.19 18.65 19.45
C PHE A 26 -6.63 19.99 18.93
N GLY A 27 -5.45 20.41 19.41
CA GLY A 27 -4.72 21.58 18.92
C GLY A 27 -3.86 21.31 17.68
N ALA A 28 -3.79 20.07 17.19
CA ALA A 28 -3.10 19.74 15.95
C ALA A 28 -3.70 20.55 14.78
N VAL A 29 -2.84 21.14 13.96
CA VAL A 29 -3.26 22.00 12.84
C VAL A 29 -3.28 21.21 11.54
N TRP A 30 -4.39 21.25 10.82
CA TRP A 30 -4.52 20.70 9.47
C TRP A 30 -3.76 21.56 8.44
N PRO A 31 -3.08 20.98 7.42
CA PRO A 31 -2.91 19.54 7.12
C PRO A 31 -1.70 18.90 7.82
N GLY A 32 -1.07 19.59 8.78
CA GLY A 32 0.13 19.14 9.47
C GLY A 32 1.37 19.22 8.58
N ASN A 33 2.27 18.24 8.73
CA ASN A 33 3.52 18.15 7.97
C ASN A 33 3.36 17.54 6.57
N GLY A 34 2.15 17.09 6.21
CA GLY A 34 1.88 16.45 4.91
C GLY A 34 2.53 15.07 4.71
N LYS A 35 3.17 14.49 5.74
CA LYS A 35 3.76 13.15 5.65
C LYS A 35 2.67 12.09 5.43
N PRO A 36 3.00 10.94 4.80
CA PRO A 36 2.14 9.77 4.82
C PRO A 36 1.83 9.33 6.26
N GLY A 37 0.61 8.84 6.49
CA GLY A 37 0.17 8.42 7.83
C GLY A 37 0.74 7.07 8.24
N LEU A 38 0.86 6.84 9.55
CA LEU A 38 1.38 5.59 10.11
C LEU A 38 0.27 4.57 10.42
N TRP A 39 -0.26 3.91 9.38
CA TRP A 39 -1.42 3.03 9.51
C TRP A 39 -1.23 1.59 8.98
N LEU A 40 -0.16 1.31 8.23
CA LEU A 40 0.04 0.01 7.57
C LEU A 40 0.27 -1.14 8.55
N ASN A 41 0.90 -0.91 9.71
CA ASN A 41 1.00 -1.90 10.80
C ASN A 41 -0.41 -2.33 11.23
N SER A 42 -1.26 -1.37 11.56
CA SER A 42 -2.64 -1.62 11.99
C SER A 42 -3.44 -2.36 10.92
N ILE A 43 -3.38 -1.92 9.65
CA ILE A 43 -4.10 -2.59 8.56
C ILE A 43 -3.51 -4.00 8.28
N SER A 44 -2.20 -4.21 8.42
CA SER A 44 -1.59 -5.54 8.23
C SER A 44 -2.05 -6.53 9.31
N ARG A 45 -2.23 -6.07 10.55
CA ARG A 45 -2.82 -6.87 11.64
C ARG A 45 -4.27 -7.21 11.34
N MET A 46 -5.06 -6.25 10.85
CA MET A 46 -6.43 -6.50 10.41
C MET A 46 -6.49 -7.54 9.28
N GLY A 47 -5.57 -7.46 8.32
CA GLY A 47 -5.43 -8.47 7.28
C GLY A 47 -5.16 -9.86 7.87
N ALA A 48 -4.19 -9.97 8.78
CA ALA A 48 -3.89 -11.24 9.43
C ALA A 48 -5.08 -11.83 10.21
N VAL A 49 -5.85 -10.98 10.91
CA VAL A 49 -7.09 -11.41 11.59
C VAL A 49 -8.13 -11.88 10.59
N TYR A 50 -8.33 -11.15 9.48
CA TYR A 50 -9.25 -11.56 8.42
C TYR A 50 -8.89 -12.93 7.83
N ASN A 51 -7.59 -13.18 7.61
CA ASN A 51 -7.08 -14.48 7.13
C ASN A 51 -7.39 -15.62 8.12
N LEU A 52 -7.35 -15.36 9.43
CA LEU A 52 -7.75 -16.34 10.45
C LEU A 52 -9.25 -16.62 10.42
N ILE A 53 -10.08 -15.58 10.30
CA ILE A 53 -11.55 -15.70 10.19
C ILE A 53 -11.92 -16.54 8.97
N LEU A 54 -11.29 -16.27 7.82
CA LEU A 54 -11.55 -17.01 6.58
C LEU A 54 -11.24 -18.51 6.75
N ARG A 55 -10.11 -18.85 7.38
CA ARG A 55 -9.74 -20.26 7.66
C ARG A 55 -10.68 -20.93 8.65
N GLU A 56 -11.12 -20.20 9.67
CA GLU A 56 -12.06 -20.73 10.67
C GLU A 56 -13.42 -21.04 10.04
N GLU A 57 -13.91 -20.16 9.16
CA GLU A 57 -15.18 -20.37 8.44
C GLU A 57 -15.08 -21.57 7.47
N GLU A 58 -13.94 -21.74 6.78
CA GLU A 58 -13.68 -22.92 5.94
C GLU A 58 -13.74 -24.23 6.75
N ILE A 59 -13.13 -24.25 7.95
CA ILE A 59 -13.16 -25.41 8.85
C ILE A 59 -14.59 -25.69 9.31
N PHE A 60 -15.31 -24.65 9.74
CA PHE A 60 -16.68 -24.77 10.24
C PHE A 60 -17.63 -25.33 9.17
N LEU A 61 -17.57 -24.81 7.94
CA LEU A 61 -18.40 -25.28 6.84
C LEU A 61 -18.10 -26.75 6.50
N GLU A 62 -16.83 -27.16 6.58
CA GLU A 62 -16.43 -28.54 6.32
C GLU A 62 -16.87 -29.50 7.45
N GLU A 63 -16.84 -29.06 8.70
CA GLU A 63 -17.40 -29.81 9.84
C GLU A 63 -18.92 -29.98 9.71
N LYS A 64 -19.65 -28.92 9.38
CA LYS A 64 -21.11 -28.95 9.14
C LYS A 64 -21.46 -29.96 8.05
N LYS A 65 -20.71 -29.99 6.95
CA LYS A 65 -20.87 -31.01 5.89
C LYS A 65 -20.65 -32.43 6.42
N ARG A 66 -19.62 -32.66 7.22
CA ARG A 66 -19.31 -34.00 7.78
C ARG A 66 -20.40 -34.48 8.75
N VAL A 67 -20.92 -33.60 9.61
CA VAL A 67 -22.01 -33.93 10.56
C VAL A 67 -23.32 -34.16 9.82
N GLY A 68 -23.63 -33.36 8.79
CA GLY A 68 -24.83 -33.52 7.96
C GLY A 68 -24.89 -34.80 7.14
N VAL A 69 -23.77 -35.47 6.89
CA VAL A 69 -23.70 -36.77 6.18
C VAL A 69 -24.03 -37.96 7.11
N GLY A 70 -23.99 -37.78 8.43
CA GLY A 70 -24.22 -38.84 9.42
C GLY A 70 -25.66 -39.04 9.87
N GLU A 71 -26.55 -38.08 9.63
CA GLU A 71 -27.95 -38.12 10.07
C GLU A 71 -28.92 -37.94 8.89
N GLY A 72 -29.38 -39.06 8.32
CA GLY A 72 -30.67 -39.19 7.61
C GLY A 72 -30.89 -38.28 6.39
N GLU A 73 -31.00 -38.90 5.22
CA GLU A 73 -31.56 -38.32 3.99
C GLU A 73 -32.80 -37.45 4.27
N GLY A 74 -32.67 -36.11 4.20
CA GLY A 74 -33.84 -35.24 4.33
C GLY A 74 -33.65 -33.81 4.81
N ARG A 75 -32.45 -33.35 5.20
CA ARG A 75 -32.22 -31.92 5.43
C ARG A 75 -31.74 -31.25 4.16
N VAL A 76 -32.63 -30.50 3.52
CA VAL A 76 -32.29 -29.46 2.53
C VAL A 76 -31.12 -28.65 3.11
N ASN A 77 -30.07 -28.42 2.31
CA ASN A 77 -29.04 -27.41 2.59
C ASN A 77 -29.72 -26.04 2.63
N VAL A 78 -30.37 -25.71 3.74
CA VAL A 78 -30.92 -24.39 3.98
C VAL A 78 -29.73 -23.52 4.33
N VAL A 79 -29.37 -22.62 3.42
CA VAL A 79 -28.41 -21.53 3.68
C VAL A 79 -28.94 -20.79 4.90
N ASP A 80 -28.13 -20.73 5.96
CA ASP A 80 -28.53 -20.04 7.17
C ASP A 80 -28.33 -18.52 6.97
N CYS A 81 -29.38 -17.86 6.48
CA CYS A 81 -29.38 -16.43 6.23
C CYS A 81 -29.26 -15.60 7.52
N GLU A 82 -29.45 -16.19 8.70
CA GLU A 82 -29.20 -15.49 9.98
C GLU A 82 -27.70 -15.44 10.33
N ARG A 83 -26.88 -16.31 9.72
CA ARG A 83 -25.42 -16.35 9.87
C ARG A 83 -24.64 -15.71 8.72
N ASP A 84 -25.33 -15.07 7.78
CA ASP A 84 -24.72 -14.44 6.60
C ASP A 84 -23.85 -15.41 5.78
N GLU A 85 -24.23 -16.70 5.71
CA GLU A 85 -23.49 -17.74 4.97
C GLU A 85 -23.43 -17.47 3.44
N ASP A 86 -24.19 -16.49 2.95
CA ASP A 86 -24.17 -16.01 1.56
C ASP A 86 -23.07 -14.98 1.27
N ILE A 87 -22.39 -14.44 2.29
CA ILE A 87 -21.27 -13.52 2.10
C ILE A 87 -20.03 -14.29 1.64
N GLU A 88 -19.59 -14.01 0.42
CA GLU A 88 -18.33 -14.52 -0.10
C GLU A 88 -17.14 -13.79 0.54
N LEU A 89 -16.37 -14.50 1.37
CA LEU A 89 -15.13 -14.00 1.96
C LEU A 89 -13.98 -14.09 0.94
N VAL A 90 -13.64 -12.96 0.33
CA VAL A 90 -12.52 -12.86 -0.63
C VAL A 90 -11.26 -12.34 0.06
N LEU A 91 -10.16 -13.08 -0.07
CA LEU A 91 -8.86 -12.69 0.47
C LEU A 91 -8.24 -11.54 -0.34
N PRO A 92 -8.01 -10.35 0.26
CA PRO A 92 -7.35 -9.25 -0.44
C PRO A 92 -5.90 -9.61 -0.83
N PRO A 93 -5.38 -9.08 -1.94
CA PRO A 93 -4.01 -9.37 -2.39
C PRO A 93 -2.92 -8.69 -1.56
N VAL A 94 -3.28 -7.73 -0.69
CA VAL A 94 -2.33 -6.93 0.10
C VAL A 94 -1.54 -7.76 1.11
N PHE A 95 -0.35 -7.30 1.49
CA PHE A 95 0.50 -7.92 2.52
C PHE A 95 0.75 -9.42 2.33
N ASP A 96 1.02 -9.82 1.09
CA ASP A 96 1.22 -11.24 0.72
C ASP A 96 -0.01 -12.07 1.11
N LYS A 97 -1.17 -11.69 0.55
CA LYS A 97 -2.48 -12.30 0.83
C LYS A 97 -2.80 -12.31 2.33
N CYS A 98 -2.62 -11.15 2.97
CA CYS A 98 -2.91 -10.94 4.38
C CYS A 98 -2.14 -11.91 5.32
N SER A 99 -0.94 -12.35 4.93
CA SER A 99 -0.11 -13.25 5.74
C SER A 99 1.01 -12.52 6.48
N LYS A 100 1.36 -11.31 6.03
CA LYS A 100 2.43 -10.50 6.63
C LYS A 100 1.85 -9.44 7.56
N VAL A 101 2.42 -9.39 8.77
CA VAL A 101 2.23 -8.30 9.71
C VAL A 101 3.47 -7.42 9.66
N LEU A 102 3.28 -6.14 9.38
CA LEU A 102 4.39 -5.19 9.29
C LEU A 102 4.79 -4.72 10.68
N ASP A 103 6.09 -4.50 10.90
CA ASP A 103 6.57 -3.90 12.13
C ASP A 103 6.26 -2.39 12.15
N ALA A 104 5.87 -1.87 13.32
CA ALA A 104 5.51 -0.47 13.46
C ALA A 104 6.74 0.46 13.38
N GLY A 105 7.89 0.01 13.91
CA GLY A 105 9.16 0.73 13.83
C GLY A 105 9.68 0.78 12.39
N ASP A 106 9.68 -0.34 11.69
CA ASP A 106 10.11 -0.38 10.28
C ASP A 106 9.23 0.51 9.40
N GLN A 107 7.91 0.58 9.64
CA GLN A 107 7.03 1.51 8.93
C GLN A 107 7.42 2.98 9.15
N ILE A 108 7.75 3.37 10.40
CA ILE A 108 8.17 4.74 10.71
C ILE A 108 9.46 5.07 9.95
N VAL A 109 10.44 4.16 10.02
CA VAL A 109 11.72 4.32 9.32
C VAL A 109 11.50 4.42 7.81
N ALA A 110 10.68 3.56 7.22
CA ALA A 110 10.34 3.62 5.80
C ALA A 110 9.74 4.98 5.42
N ARG A 111 8.77 5.47 6.20
CA ARG A 111 8.13 6.77 5.96
C ARG A 111 9.14 7.91 5.99
N ASP A 112 10.00 7.92 6.99
CA ASP A 112 10.93 9.02 7.18
C ASP A 112 12.04 9.01 6.12
N LEU A 113 12.53 7.84 5.70
CA LEU A 113 13.44 7.68 4.56
C LEU A 113 12.81 8.14 3.24
N TYR A 114 11.57 7.72 2.97
CA TYR A 114 10.82 8.17 1.79
C TYR A 114 10.60 9.69 1.79
N TRP A 115 10.24 10.26 2.94
CA TRP A 115 10.04 11.69 3.09
C TRP A 115 11.33 12.48 2.88
N GLU A 116 12.44 11.99 3.44
CA GLU A 116 13.77 12.55 3.25
C GLU A 116 14.16 12.51 1.76
N ALA A 117 13.95 11.37 1.09
CA ALA A 117 14.25 11.23 -0.34
C ALA A 117 13.53 12.28 -1.21
N LEU A 118 12.28 12.61 -0.87
CA LEU A 118 11.49 13.60 -1.61
C LEU A 118 11.79 15.05 -1.24
N SER A 119 12.42 15.28 -0.10
CA SER A 119 12.85 16.62 0.34
C SER A 119 14.36 16.85 0.13
N CYS A 120 15.05 15.84 -0.41
CA CYS A 120 16.49 15.82 -0.58
C CYS A 120 16.90 16.76 -1.72
N GLU A 121 17.69 17.77 -1.39
CA GLU A 121 18.34 18.66 -2.37
C GLU A 121 19.68 18.11 -2.87
N GLU A 122 20.15 16.99 -2.30
CA GLU A 122 21.36 16.30 -2.75
C GLU A 122 21.15 15.57 -4.09
N GLY A 123 22.22 14.98 -4.64
CA GLY A 123 22.22 14.29 -5.92
C GLY A 123 21.35 13.02 -5.96
N MET A 124 21.12 12.53 -7.18
CA MET A 124 20.31 11.33 -7.47
C MET A 124 20.83 10.05 -6.80
N GLU A 125 22.10 9.99 -6.42
CA GLU A 125 22.71 8.89 -5.66
C GLU A 125 22.12 8.77 -4.26
N LYS A 126 21.95 9.90 -3.57
CA LYS A 126 21.41 9.90 -2.21
C LYS A 126 19.93 9.55 -2.21
N ILE A 127 19.19 10.10 -3.16
CA ILE A 127 17.75 9.81 -3.35
C ILE A 127 17.56 8.31 -3.60
N GLU A 128 18.38 7.70 -4.47
CA GLU A 128 18.34 6.26 -4.71
C GLU A 128 18.58 5.46 -3.43
N GLU A 129 19.62 5.78 -2.66
CA GLU A 129 19.96 5.09 -1.40
C GLU A 129 18.80 5.14 -0.40
N LEU A 130 18.19 6.31 -0.22
CA LEU A 130 17.08 6.52 0.71
C LEU A 130 15.84 5.72 0.29
N LEU A 131 15.50 5.71 -1.00
CA LEU A 131 14.34 4.97 -1.53
C LEU A 131 14.53 3.46 -1.43
N VAL A 132 15.73 2.95 -1.74
CA VAL A 132 16.04 1.52 -1.59
C VAL A 132 15.86 1.09 -0.13
N LYS A 133 16.44 1.84 0.82
CA LYS A 133 16.27 1.54 2.25
C LYS A 133 14.82 1.66 2.71
N SER A 134 14.06 2.62 2.17
CA SER A 134 12.63 2.75 2.44
C SER A 134 11.86 1.50 2.01
N ILE A 135 12.16 0.98 0.82
CA ILE A 135 11.51 -0.21 0.25
C ILE A 135 11.90 -1.46 1.04
N GLU A 136 13.17 -1.61 1.43
CA GLU A 136 13.63 -2.70 2.29
C GLU A 136 12.85 -2.77 3.61
N LYS A 137 12.53 -1.61 4.17
CA LYS A 137 11.76 -1.48 5.41
C LYS A 137 10.27 -1.71 5.23
N ASN A 138 9.72 -1.30 4.09
CA ASN A 138 8.32 -1.54 3.78
C ASN A 138 8.09 -1.77 2.27
N PRO A 139 8.13 -3.03 1.81
CA PRO A 139 8.01 -3.37 0.38
C PRO A 139 6.55 -3.47 -0.10
N PHE A 140 5.59 -3.07 0.73
CA PHE A 140 4.15 -3.16 0.45
C PHE A 140 3.52 -1.82 0.10
N VAL A 141 4.34 -0.78 -0.10
CA VAL A 141 3.89 0.57 -0.45
C VAL A 141 4.37 0.90 -1.86
N GLY A 142 3.46 1.32 -2.74
CA GLY A 142 3.78 1.53 -4.15
C GLY A 142 4.63 2.76 -4.43
N GLU A 143 4.41 3.87 -3.72
CA GLU A 143 4.98 5.18 -4.04
C GLU A 143 6.51 5.21 -4.00
N PRO A 144 7.22 4.62 -3.02
CA PRO A 144 8.68 4.53 -3.05
C PRO A 144 9.20 3.83 -4.32
N HIS A 145 8.55 2.76 -4.77
CA HIS A 145 8.91 2.07 -6.03
C HIS A 145 8.69 2.96 -7.26
N VAL A 146 7.57 3.70 -7.30
CA VAL A 146 7.28 4.65 -8.39
C VAL A 146 8.35 5.73 -8.48
N VAL A 147 8.74 6.32 -7.35
CA VAL A 147 9.77 7.36 -7.31
C VAL A 147 11.14 6.77 -7.68
N LEU A 148 11.48 5.58 -7.17
CA LEU A 148 12.73 4.89 -7.49
C LEU A 148 12.83 4.58 -8.98
N SER A 149 11.73 4.17 -9.61
CA SER A 149 11.66 4.01 -11.06
C SER A 149 12.05 5.28 -11.81
N GLN A 150 11.55 6.44 -11.39
CA GLN A 150 11.92 7.72 -12.02
C GLN A 150 13.41 8.02 -11.88
N VAL A 151 14.00 7.71 -10.72
CA VAL A 151 15.45 7.84 -10.50
C VAL A 151 16.23 6.95 -11.47
N TYR A 152 15.84 5.68 -11.61
CA TYR A 152 16.48 4.75 -12.55
C TYR A 152 16.35 5.20 -14.01
N LEU A 153 15.17 5.65 -14.43
CA LEU A 153 14.97 6.21 -15.78
C LEU A 153 15.86 7.42 -16.03
N THR A 154 16.01 8.30 -15.04
CA THR A 154 16.87 9.48 -15.14
C THR A 154 18.35 9.09 -15.26
N LYS A 155 18.76 7.99 -14.63
CA LYS A 155 20.12 7.41 -14.75
C LYS A 155 20.32 6.54 -16.00
N GLY A 156 19.29 6.38 -16.85
CA GLY A 156 19.34 5.49 -18.03
C GLY A 156 19.29 4.00 -17.71
N ARG A 157 18.96 3.62 -16.47
CA ARG A 157 18.82 2.24 -15.98
C ARG A 157 17.40 1.73 -16.25
N PHE A 158 17.04 1.61 -17.53
CA PHE A 158 15.66 1.36 -17.95
C PHE A 158 15.08 0.03 -17.45
N GLU A 159 15.87 -1.04 -17.46
CA GLU A 159 15.41 -2.37 -17.02
C GLU A 159 15.07 -2.40 -15.52
N GLU A 160 15.75 -1.58 -14.71
CA GLU A 160 15.50 -1.48 -13.28
C GLU A 160 14.28 -0.60 -13.01
N GLY A 161 14.17 0.51 -13.73
CA GLY A 161 12.99 1.35 -13.66
C GLY A 161 11.71 0.64 -14.13
N GLU A 162 11.79 -0.23 -15.14
CA GLU A 162 10.65 -1.07 -15.54
C GLU A 162 10.20 -1.96 -14.37
N ARG A 163 11.11 -2.68 -13.71
CA ARG A 163 10.77 -3.55 -12.57
C ARG A 163 10.12 -2.77 -11.42
N GLU A 164 10.70 -1.63 -11.06
CA GLU A 164 10.17 -0.81 -9.97
C GLU A 164 8.82 -0.17 -10.32
N SER A 165 8.63 0.30 -11.55
CA SER A 165 7.33 0.85 -11.99
C SER A 165 6.24 -0.22 -12.07
N GLU A 166 6.56 -1.44 -12.54
CA GLU A 166 5.60 -2.55 -12.51
C GLU A 166 5.22 -2.91 -11.07
N ARG A 167 6.21 -3.03 -10.17
CA ARG A 167 5.96 -3.33 -8.76
C ARG A 167 5.13 -2.24 -8.08
N GLY A 168 5.48 -0.97 -8.29
CA GLY A 168 4.76 0.17 -7.76
C GLY A 168 3.31 0.23 -8.26
N LEU A 169 3.09 -0.02 -9.55
CA LEU A 169 1.75 -0.06 -10.14
C LEU A 169 0.90 -1.19 -9.56
N THR A 170 1.47 -2.39 -9.43
CA THR A 170 0.79 -3.53 -8.81
C THR A 170 0.35 -3.18 -7.40
N LEU A 171 1.23 -2.65 -6.56
CA LEU A 171 0.91 -2.27 -5.18
C LEU A 171 -0.20 -1.20 -5.11
N LEU A 172 -0.12 -0.16 -5.94
CA LEU A 172 -1.16 0.89 -5.99
C LEU A 172 -2.54 0.33 -6.37
N LEU A 173 -2.58 -0.69 -7.22
CA LEU A 173 -3.81 -1.38 -7.63
C LEU A 173 -4.32 -2.36 -6.55
N GLU A 174 -3.43 -3.12 -5.92
CA GLU A 174 -3.76 -4.04 -4.82
C GLU A 174 -4.40 -3.30 -3.65
N TRP A 175 -3.89 -2.10 -3.34
CA TRP A 175 -4.40 -1.26 -2.27
C TRP A 175 -5.68 -0.51 -2.62
N GLY A 176 -5.88 -0.15 -3.89
CA GLY A 176 -6.95 0.76 -4.31
C GLY A 176 -6.90 2.15 -3.65
N CYS A 177 -5.80 2.47 -2.98
CA CYS A 177 -5.55 3.76 -2.35
C CYS A 177 -4.03 4.02 -2.28
N HIS A 178 -3.66 5.28 -2.06
CA HIS A 178 -2.28 5.74 -2.01
C HIS A 178 -1.88 6.05 -0.56
N TRP A 179 -0.63 5.79 -0.19
CA TRP A 179 -0.03 6.17 1.08
C TRP A 179 0.30 7.66 1.14
N ASP A 180 0.92 8.20 0.08
CA ASP A 180 1.27 9.62 -0.02
C ASP A 180 0.12 10.45 -0.59
N LYS A 181 -0.61 11.12 0.31
CA LYS A 181 -1.82 11.89 0.04
C LYS A 181 -1.60 13.24 -0.66
N ARG A 182 -0.35 13.63 -0.97
CA ARG A 182 -0.06 14.89 -1.67
C ARG A 182 -0.47 14.86 -3.14
N VAL A 183 -0.57 13.67 -3.72
CA VAL A 183 -1.01 13.43 -5.11
C VAL A 183 -2.21 12.48 -5.06
N SER A 184 -3.20 12.69 -5.92
CA SER A 184 -4.36 11.78 -5.99
C SER A 184 -3.93 10.38 -6.42
N TRP A 185 -4.77 9.39 -6.12
CA TRP A 185 -4.52 8.01 -6.54
C TRP A 185 -4.40 7.91 -8.06
N GLU A 186 -5.29 8.57 -8.79
CA GLU A 186 -5.28 8.64 -10.25
C GLU A 186 -4.01 9.32 -10.77
N GLY A 187 -3.49 10.32 -10.06
CA GLY A 187 -2.22 10.97 -10.38
C GLY A 187 -1.04 10.00 -10.24
N TRP A 188 -0.97 9.26 -9.14
CA TRP A 188 0.04 8.20 -8.94
C TRP A 188 -0.05 7.11 -10.01
N ILE A 189 -1.26 6.62 -10.31
CA ILE A 189 -1.48 5.61 -11.37
C ILE A 189 -1.03 6.15 -12.72
N SER A 190 -1.42 7.37 -13.07
CA SER A 190 -1.09 7.98 -14.37
C SER A 190 0.41 8.18 -14.52
N TRP A 191 1.08 8.71 -13.49
CA TRP A 191 2.52 8.89 -13.49
C TRP A 191 3.28 7.56 -13.61
N THR A 192 2.87 6.55 -12.83
CA THR A 192 3.50 5.22 -12.87
C THR A 192 3.38 4.58 -14.26
N ARG A 193 2.23 4.74 -14.93
CA ARG A 193 2.04 4.25 -16.30
C ARG A 193 2.94 4.95 -17.31
N VAL A 194 3.14 6.27 -17.16
CA VAL A 194 4.10 7.02 -17.98
C VAL A 194 5.52 6.49 -17.77
N LEU A 195 5.94 6.29 -16.52
CA LEU A 195 7.26 5.72 -16.20
C LEU A 195 7.42 4.34 -16.84
N LEU A 196 6.44 3.45 -16.68
CA LEU A 196 6.48 2.10 -17.24
C LEU A 196 6.56 2.11 -18.77
N MET A 197 5.76 2.96 -19.43
CA MET A 197 5.80 3.14 -20.88
C MET A 197 7.19 3.61 -21.33
N LYS A 198 7.75 4.61 -20.64
CA LYS A 198 9.06 5.19 -20.95
C LYS A 198 10.23 4.22 -20.69
N ALA A 199 10.11 3.40 -19.65
CA ALA A 199 11.05 2.32 -19.37
C ALA A 199 11.08 1.30 -20.52
N LYS A 200 9.91 0.84 -20.98
CA LYS A 200 9.76 -0.12 -22.09
C LYS A 200 10.25 0.43 -23.42
N GLU A 201 10.00 1.71 -23.69
CA GLU A 201 10.53 2.43 -24.86
C GLU A 201 12.03 2.72 -24.77
N LYS A 202 12.65 2.49 -23.61
CA LYS A 202 14.03 2.89 -23.30
C LYS A 202 14.29 4.36 -23.64
N SER A 203 13.31 5.22 -23.35
CA SER A 203 13.37 6.64 -23.66
C SER A 203 12.99 7.46 -22.43
N TRP A 204 13.86 8.40 -22.06
CA TRP A 204 13.58 9.35 -20.97
C TRP A 204 14.04 10.75 -21.36
N PRO A 205 13.24 11.80 -21.12
CA PRO A 205 13.65 13.16 -21.45
C PRO A 205 14.90 13.60 -20.68
N ASN A 206 15.77 14.36 -21.34
CA ASN A 206 17.01 14.90 -20.77
C ASN A 206 16.92 16.41 -20.47
N ASN A 207 15.73 16.99 -20.52
CA ASN A 207 15.49 18.41 -20.27
C ASN A 207 14.13 18.63 -19.60
N SER A 208 13.98 19.74 -18.89
CA SER A 208 12.81 20.04 -18.07
C SER A 208 11.52 20.14 -18.88
N TRP A 209 11.57 20.73 -20.08
CA TRP A 209 10.41 20.81 -20.97
C TRP A 209 9.93 19.43 -21.42
N GLY A 210 10.85 18.53 -21.72
CA GLY A 210 10.54 17.15 -22.05
C GLY A 210 9.84 16.41 -20.92
N ILE A 211 10.23 16.66 -19.65
CA ILE A 211 9.55 16.12 -18.47
C ILE A 211 8.13 16.68 -18.34
N LEU A 212 7.95 18.00 -18.44
CA LEU A 212 6.62 18.62 -18.37
C LEU A 212 5.67 18.11 -19.45
N ASN A 213 6.20 17.82 -20.64
CA ASN A 213 5.43 17.32 -21.77
C ASN A 213 4.98 15.86 -21.61
N LEU A 214 5.51 15.09 -20.65
CA LEU A 214 5.10 13.70 -20.42
C LEU A 214 3.65 13.58 -19.97
N GLY A 215 3.10 14.60 -19.33
CA GLY A 215 1.71 14.65 -18.85
C GLY A 215 0.72 15.27 -19.84
N LEU A 216 1.19 15.78 -20.98
CA LEU A 216 0.33 16.41 -21.97
C LEU A 216 -0.22 15.36 -22.93
N VAL A 217 -1.53 15.12 -22.85
CA VAL A 217 -2.27 14.40 -23.88
C VAL A 217 -2.34 15.31 -25.11
N LYS A 218 -1.95 14.79 -26.28
CA LYS A 218 -2.16 15.48 -27.56
C LYS A 218 -3.62 15.43 -27.99
#